data_AF-A0A7W9YCW6-F1
#
_entry.id   AF-A0A7W9YCW6-F1
#
_cell.length_a   1.000
_cell.length_b   1.000
_cell.length_c   1.000
_cell.angle_alpha   90.00
_cell.angle_beta   90.00
_cell.angle_gamma   90.00
#
_symmetry.space_group_name_H-M   'P 1'
#
loop_
_entity.id
_entity.type
_entity.pdbx_description
1 polymer ?
#
loop_
_entity_poly.entity_id
_entity_poly.type
_entity_poly.pdbx_seq_one_letter_code
_entity_poly.pdbx_strand_id
1 'polypeptide(L)' 'MENTKIRVNGYKVIETDGPTFKVYDGSDQVGEDFPYSGEAAAFAKSLPARDVPAPRNPIPGF' A
#
# COMPACT_ATOMS: atom_id res chain seq x y z
N MET A 1 15.86 -11.78 -10.54
CA MET A 1 15.44 -10.36 -10.56
C MET A 1 14.65 -10.15 -9.29
N GLU A 2 15.19 -9.41 -8.32
CA GLU A 2 14.41 -9.07 -7.13
C GLU A 2 13.42 -7.98 -7.52
N ASN A 3 12.13 -8.30 -7.50
CA ASN A 3 11.08 -7.31 -7.69
C ASN A 3 11.16 -6.31 -6.53
N THR A 4 11.36 -5.03 -6.83
CA THR A 4 11.37 -3.97 -5.82
C THR A 4 10.06 -4.00 -5.05
N LYS A 5 10.12 -4.29 -3.74
CA LYS A 5 8.97 -4.37 -2.83
C LYS A 5 9.02 -3.18 -1.88
N ILE A 6 8.16 -2.19 -2.11
CA ILE A 6 7.97 -1.08 -1.16
C ILE A 6 6.64 -1.28 -0.42
N ARG A 7 6.61 -0.91 0.86
CA ARG A 7 5.38 -0.90 1.67
C ARG A 7 4.96 0.53 1.93
N VAL A 8 3.70 0.82 1.64
CA VAL A 8 3.12 2.15 1.76
C VAL A 8 1.75 2.01 2.42
N ASN A 9 1.58 2.61 3.60
CA ASN A 9 0.29 2.66 4.29
C ASN A 9 -0.34 1.28 4.62
N GLY A 10 0.52 0.26 4.78
CA GLY A 10 0.11 -1.15 4.96
C GLY A 10 -0.02 -1.94 3.66
N TYR A 11 -0.05 -1.27 2.51
CA TYR A 11 -0.13 -1.88 1.20
C TYR A 11 1.26 -2.16 0.63
N LYS A 12 1.38 -3.24 -0.14
CA LYS A 12 2.61 -3.68 -0.77
C LYS A 12 2.60 -3.29 -2.24
N VAL A 13 3.53 -2.45 -2.66
CA VAL A 13 3.73 -2.13 -4.07
C VAL A 13 4.85 -3.00 -4.60
N ILE A 14 4.58 -3.70 -5.70
CA ILE A 14 5.56 -4.56 -6.37
C ILE A 14 5.74 -4.11 -7.82
N GLU A 15 6.97 -4.17 -8.31
CA GLU A 15 7.28 -4.08 -9.74
C GLU A 15 7.02 -5.42 -10.43
N THR A 16 6.23 -5.40 -11.50
CA THR A 16 5.91 -6.59 -12.32
C THR A 16 6.76 -6.66 -13.60
N ASP A 17 6.56 -7.69 -14.42
CA ASP A 17 7.33 -7.92 -15.66
C ASP A 17 7.04 -6.78 -16.67
N GLY A 18 7.87 -5.73 -16.62
CA GLY A 18 7.70 -4.47 -17.37
C GLY A 18 7.80 -3.23 -16.48
N PRO A 19 7.64 -2.01 -17.03
CA PRO A 19 7.62 -0.76 -16.26
C PRO A 19 6.26 -0.57 -15.57
N THR A 20 5.77 -1.59 -14.87
CA THR A 20 4.47 -1.56 -14.20
C THR A 20 4.58 -1.92 -12.73
N PHE A 21 3.80 -1.21 -11.93
CA PHE A 21 3.74 -1.34 -10.50
C PHE A 21 2.33 -1.73 -10.10
N LYS A 22 2.21 -2.70 -9.20
CA LYS A 22 0.94 -3.19 -8.70
C LYS A 22 0.88 -3.07 -7.19
N VAL A 23 -0.24 -2.59 -6.69
CA VAL A 23 -0.48 -2.44 -5.24
C VAL A 23 -1.26 -3.65 -4.76
N TYR A 24 -0.84 -4.20 -3.63
CA TYR A 24 -1.43 -5.38 -3.00
C TYR A 24 -1.79 -5.09 -1.55
N ASP A 25 -2.97 -5.57 -1.15
CA ASP A 25 -3.38 -5.72 0.24
C ASP A 25 -3.15 -7.19 0.65
N GLY A 26 -2.02 -7.45 1.31
CA GLY A 26 -1.61 -8.82 1.60
C GLY A 26 -1.29 -9.62 0.32
N SER A 27 -2.25 -10.42 -0.14
CA SER A 27 -2.15 -11.25 -1.36
C SER A 27 -3.07 -10.78 -2.49
N ASP A 28 -4.00 -9.87 -2.22
CA ASP A 28 -4.98 -9.38 -3.17
C ASP A 28 -4.49 -8.11 -3.83
N GLN A 29 -4.54 -8.03 -5.15
CA GLN A 29 -4.24 -6.79 -5.87
C GLN A 29 -5.37 -5.79 -5.63
N VAL A 30 -5.01 -4.56 -5.30
CA VAL A 30 -5.94 -3.44 -5.12
C VAL A 30 -5.57 -2.32 -6.07
N GLY A 31 -6.54 -1.91 -6.88
CA GLY A 31 -6.35 -0.90 -7.91
C GLY A 31 -5.76 -1.44 -9.23
N GLU A 32 -5.46 -0.50 -10.11
CA GLU A 32 -4.91 -0.73 -11.45
C GLU A 32 -3.39 -0.96 -11.45
N ASP A 33 -2.85 -1.30 -12.63
CA ASP A 33 -1.41 -1.25 -12.87
C ASP A 33 -0.96 0.19 -13.10
N PHE A 34 0.10 0.58 -12.41
CA PHE A 34 0.65 1.93 -12.48
C PHE A 34 1.96 1.92 -13.29
N PRO A 35 2.18 2.87 -14.21
CA PRO A 35 3.42 2.95 -14.97
C PRO A 35 4.61 3.43 -14.12
N TYR A 36 4.35 4.09 -12.99
CA TYR A 36 5.40 4.60 -12.09
C TYR A 36 5.16 4.23 -10.63
N SER A 37 6.26 3.98 -9.90
CA SER A 37 6.23 3.62 -8.48
C SER A 37 5.64 4.74 -7.60
N GLY A 38 5.84 6.00 -7.98
CA GLY A 38 5.28 7.17 -7.29
C GLY A 38 3.75 7.19 -7.32
N GLU A 39 3.14 6.81 -8.45
CA GLU A 39 1.69 6.75 -8.59
C GLU A 39 1.10 5.59 -7.77
N ALA A 40 1.71 4.41 -7.86
CA ALA A 40 1.32 3.27 -7.03
C ALA A 40 1.41 3.59 -5.52
N ALA A 41 2.47 4.31 -5.11
CA ALA A 41 2.64 4.76 -3.75
C ALA A 41 1.60 5.82 -3.34
N ALA A 42 1.27 6.76 -4.23
CA ALA A 42 0.23 7.76 -3.98
C ALA A 42 -1.15 7.11 -3.83
N PHE A 43 -1.46 6.13 -4.69
CA PHE A 43 -2.69 5.35 -4.59
C PHE A 43 -2.76 4.60 -3.25
N ALA A 44 -1.71 3.87 -2.89
CA ALA A 44 -1.61 3.19 -1.60
C ALA A 44 -1.78 4.14 -0.40
N LYS A 45 -1.25 5.36 -0.47
CA LYS A 45 -1.45 6.41 0.56
C LYS A 45 -2.89 6.92 0.62
N SER A 46 -3.60 6.94 -0.51
CA SER A 46 -5.00 7.35 -0.58
C SER A 46 -5.96 6.29 -0.03
N LEU A 47 -5.54 5.03 0.04
CA LEU A 47 -6.34 3.95 0.61
C LEU A 47 -6.45 4.08 2.15
N PRO A 48 -7.53 3.59 2.76
CA PRO A 48 -7.64 3.55 4.22
C PRO A 48 -6.47 2.75 4.78
N ALA A 49 -5.77 3.33 5.73
CA ALA A 49 -4.55 2.76 6.27
C ALA A 49 -4.84 1.43 6.98
N ARG A 50 -4.24 0.33 6.49
CA ARG A 50 -4.52 -1.04 6.96
C ARG A 50 -3.77 -1.40 8.25
N ASP A 51 -2.63 -0.76 8.47
CA ASP A 51 -1.68 -1.06 9.55
C ASP A 51 -1.51 0.09 10.55
N VAL A 52 -2.44 1.05 10.57
CA VAL A 52 -2.54 1.89 11.77
C VAL A 52 -3.26 1.00 12.78
N PRO A 53 -2.65 0.65 13.93
CA PRO A 53 -3.48 0.37 15.07
C PRO A 53 -4.39 1.59 15.16
N ALA A 54 -5.70 1.41 14.89
CA ALA A 54 -6.68 2.46 15.08
C ALA A 54 -6.28 3.16 16.37
N PRO A 55 -6.12 4.50 16.39
CA PRO A 55 -5.71 5.18 17.60
C PRO A 55 -6.63 4.65 18.67
N ARG A 56 -6.07 3.85 19.59
CA ARG A 56 -6.82 3.24 20.67
C ARG A 56 -7.39 4.45 21.35
N ASN A 57 -8.66 4.73 21.12
CA ASN A 57 -9.34 5.87 21.69
C ASN A 57 -9.01 5.78 23.18
N PRO A 58 -8.17 6.66 23.75
CA PRO A 58 -7.99 6.64 25.17
C PRO A 58 -9.36 7.00 25.68
N ILE A 59 -10.01 6.04 26.33
CA ILE A 59 -11.32 6.22 26.94
C ILE A 59 -11.23 7.52 27.75
N PRO A 60 -11.95 8.61 27.41
CA PRO A 60 -11.95 9.78 28.24
C PRO A 60 -12.82 9.43 29.45
N GLY A 61 -12.18 9.05 30.54
CA GLY A 61 -12.88 8.75 31.78
C GLY A 61 -12.13 7.80 32.69
N PHE A 62 -11.03 8.28 33.28
CA PHE A 62 -10.69 8.02 34.68
C PHE A 62 -9.97 9.26 35.22
#